data_AF-A0A367Z204-F1
#
_entry.id   AF-A0A367Z204-F1
#
_cell.length_a   1.000
_cell.length_b   1.000
_cell.length_c   1.000
_cell.angle_alpha   90.00
_cell.angle_beta   90.00
_cell.angle_gamma   90.00
#
_symmetry.space_group_name_H-M   'P 1'
#
loop_
_entity.id
_entity.type
_entity.pdbx_description
1 polymer ?
#
loop_
_entity_poly.entity_id
_entity_poly.type
_entity_poly.pdbx_seq_one_letter_code
_entity_poly.pdbx_strand_id
1 'polypeptide(L)'
;MEKTIEPEIERIRERLRQERETFDQHKAHENRWFQLRLVMGYASVVLLTAIMILSAIILLNHQRYSPNVVTAAGAALFVDALGLVISIWKIVFNPDFMTRLAPVTQLDRSQTRFFETPTPPVSAEDEPIILSAKYGAKDSWIDVAPLLRAKIRDGKLEVVATEEEFGEDPLPGEPKKLDVTYLYNGKTFSKSIAQKQMLSIP
;
A
#
# COMPACT_ATOMS: atom_id res chain seq x y z
N MET A 1 -4.74 17.56 -39.43
CA MET A 1 -4.71 17.05 -38.04
C MET A 1 -3.50 17.58 -37.25
N GLU A 2 -2.39 17.94 -37.90
CA GLU A 2 -1.15 18.47 -37.26
C GLU A 2 -1.34 19.70 -36.34
N LYS A 3 -2.17 20.68 -36.74
CA LYS A 3 -2.21 22.02 -36.13
C LYS A 3 -2.78 22.09 -34.71
N THR A 4 -3.44 21.04 -34.22
CA THR A 4 -4.09 21.03 -32.90
C THR A 4 -3.16 20.55 -31.78
N ILE A 5 -2.07 19.83 -32.12
CA ILE A 5 -1.24 19.12 -31.13
C ILE A 5 -0.17 20.03 -30.51
N GLU A 6 0.40 20.98 -31.26
CA GLU A 6 1.43 21.90 -30.75
C GLU A 6 1.03 22.70 -29.49
N PRO A 7 -0.13 23.39 -29.43
CA PRO A 7 -0.51 24.16 -28.24
C PRO A 7 -0.86 23.28 -27.04
N GLU A 8 -1.11 21.98 -27.25
CA GLU A 8 -1.32 21.00 -26.19
C GLU A 8 0.01 20.50 -25.63
N ILE A 9 0.98 20.19 -26.51
CA ILE A 9 2.34 19.82 -26.11
C ILE A 9 3.01 20.94 -25.30
N GLU A 10 2.84 22.20 -25.70
CA GLU A 10 3.41 23.34 -24.99
C GLU A 10 2.82 23.50 -23.59
N ARG A 11 1.50 23.34 -23.44
CA ARG A 11 0.83 23.35 -22.13
C ARG A 11 1.26 22.19 -21.25
N ILE A 12 1.42 20.99 -21.81
CA ILE A 12 1.90 19.81 -21.08
C ILE A 12 3.34 20.03 -20.62
N ARG A 13 4.21 20.55 -21.49
CA ARG A 13 5.60 20.86 -21.16
C ARG A 13 5.69 21.88 -20.02
N GLU A 14 4.88 22.94 -20.09
CA GLU A 14 4.84 23.98 -19.07
C GLU A 14 4.30 23.46 -17.73
N ARG A 15 3.28 22.58 -17.76
CA ARG A 15 2.78 21.89 -16.58
C ARG A 15 3.86 21.01 -15.93
N LEU A 16 4.58 20.22 -16.71
CA LEU A 16 5.67 19.37 -16.20
C LEU A 16 6.79 20.18 -15.56
N ARG A 17 7.09 21.36 -16.12
CA ARG A 17 8.04 22.30 -15.52
C ARG A 17 7.55 22.77 -14.14
N GLN A 18 6.28 23.19 -14.05
CA GLN A 18 5.68 23.67 -12.80
C GLN A 18 5.61 22.57 -11.73
N GLU A 19 5.21 21.35 -12.12
CA GLU A 19 5.16 20.20 -11.20
C GLU A 19 6.55 19.87 -10.67
N ARG A 20 7.57 19.91 -11.53
CA ARG A 20 8.97 19.69 -11.14
C ARG A 20 9.47 20.78 -10.18
N GLU A 21 9.24 22.05 -10.48
CA GLU A 21 9.64 23.17 -9.61
C GLU A 21 8.94 23.11 -8.26
N THR A 22 7.65 22.80 -8.24
CA THR A 22 6.86 22.63 -7.02
C THR A 22 7.40 21.46 -6.21
N PHE A 23 7.67 20.31 -6.84
CA PHE A 23 8.26 19.16 -6.19
C PHE A 23 9.64 19.47 -5.58
N ASP A 24 10.50 20.16 -6.32
CA ASP A 24 11.82 20.55 -5.85
C ASP A 24 11.74 21.53 -4.67
N GLN A 25 10.79 22.47 -4.70
CA GLN A 25 10.51 23.37 -3.56
C GLN A 25 10.03 22.59 -2.33
N HIS A 26 9.07 21.68 -2.49
CA HIS A 26 8.57 20.83 -1.39
C HIS A 26 9.70 20.03 -0.75
N LYS A 27 10.55 19.39 -1.55
CA LYS A 27 11.71 18.63 -1.08
C LYS A 27 12.69 19.50 -0.28
N ALA A 28 12.95 20.72 -0.73
CA ALA A 28 13.85 21.65 -0.03
C ALA A 28 13.25 22.15 1.29
N HIS A 29 11.95 22.50 1.29
CA HIS A 29 11.23 22.89 2.50
C HIS A 29 11.18 21.76 3.53
N GLU A 30 10.89 20.53 3.11
CA GLU A 30 10.91 19.35 3.97
C GLU A 30 12.29 19.11 4.58
N ASN A 31 13.37 19.23 3.79
CA ASN A 31 14.72 19.08 4.33
C ASN A 31 15.06 20.15 5.37
N ARG A 32 14.73 21.43 5.11
CA ARG A 32 14.98 22.51 6.09
C ARG A 32 14.15 22.33 7.36
N TRP A 33 12.88 21.96 7.20
CA TRP A 33 11.99 21.68 8.32
C TRP A 33 12.48 20.50 9.15
N PHE A 34 12.96 19.44 8.48
CA PHE A 34 13.56 18.28 9.13
C PHE A 34 14.82 18.67 9.93
N GLN A 35 15.74 19.43 9.33
CA GLN A 35 16.93 19.92 10.02
C GLN A 35 16.59 20.79 11.24
N LEU A 36 15.60 21.67 11.12
CA LEU A 36 15.15 22.50 12.25
C LEU A 36 14.61 21.63 13.38
N ARG A 37 13.76 20.65 13.07
CA ARG A 37 13.21 19.70 14.06
C ARG A 37 14.32 18.89 14.73
N LEU A 38 15.33 18.46 13.95
CA LEU A 38 16.48 17.71 14.45
C LEU A 38 17.30 18.56 15.44
N VAL A 39 17.60 19.81 15.08
CA VAL A 39 18.34 20.75 15.93
C VAL A 39 17.57 21.07 17.21
N MET A 40 16.26 21.35 17.13
CA MET A 40 15.43 21.60 18.32
C MET A 40 15.38 20.37 19.25
N GLY A 41 15.28 19.17 18.67
CA GLY A 41 15.34 17.91 19.43
C GLY A 41 16.66 17.75 20.19
N TYR A 42 17.81 17.87 19.50
CA TYR A 42 19.12 17.75 20.15
C TYR A 42 19.39 18.85 21.19
N ALA A 43 19.03 20.10 20.90
CA ALA A 43 19.18 21.21 21.84
C ALA A 43 18.38 20.95 23.14
N SER A 44 17.18 20.39 23.04
CA SER A 44 16.33 20.05 24.19
C SER A 44 16.96 18.97 25.07
N VAL A 45 17.55 17.93 24.47
CA VAL A 45 18.22 16.85 25.21
C VAL A 45 19.46 17.36 25.96
N VAL A 46 20.26 18.22 25.32
CA VAL A 46 21.44 18.84 25.95
C VAL A 46 21.03 19.74 27.11
N LEU A 47 20.00 20.58 26.93
CA LEU A 47 19.48 21.45 27.98
C LEU A 47 18.94 20.65 29.17
N LEU A 48 18.15 19.61 28.93
CA LEU A 48 17.61 18.73 29.98
C LEU A 48 18.75 18.06 30.77
N THR A 49 19.79 17.60 30.07
CA THR A 49 20.96 17.00 30.72
C THR A 49 21.70 18.01 31.60
N ALA A 50 21.87 19.26 31.13
CA ALA A 50 22.47 20.33 31.93
C ALA A 50 21.65 20.66 33.19
N ILE A 51 20.32 20.73 33.06
CA ILE A 51 19.40 20.93 34.20
C ILE A 51 19.50 19.77 35.19
N MET A 52 19.51 18.52 34.71
CA MET A 52 19.66 17.35 35.57
C MET A 52 20.97 17.38 36.37
N ILE A 53 22.10 17.71 35.72
CA ILE A 53 23.40 17.81 36.39
C ILE A 53 23.38 18.90 37.46
N LEU A 54 22.87 20.09 37.13
CA LEU A 54 22.79 21.21 38.07
C LEU A 54 21.92 20.86 39.28
N SER A 55 20.75 20.29 39.05
CA SER A 55 19.83 19.86 40.11
C SER A 55 20.45 18.76 40.99
N ALA A 56 21.18 17.81 40.40
CA ALA A 56 21.89 16.78 41.16
C ALA A 56 22.97 17.38 42.07
N ILE A 57 23.75 18.35 41.58
CA ILE A 57 24.76 19.05 42.39
C ILE A 57 24.10 19.79 43.57
N ILE A 58 22.96 20.44 43.34
CA ILE A 58 22.22 21.16 44.39
C ILE A 58 21.68 20.19 45.45
N LEU A 59 21.08 19.08 45.04
CA LEU A 59 20.49 18.09 45.96
C LEU A 59 21.55 17.34 46.77
N LEU A 60 22.65 16.92 46.14
CA LEU A 60 23.74 16.23 46.84
C LEU A 60 24.45 17.16 47.84
N ASN A 61 24.52 18.46 47.54
CA ASN A 61 25.10 19.48 48.42
C ASN A 61 24.03 20.31 49.16
N HIS A 62 22.86 19.75 49.44
CA HIS A 62 21.70 20.47 50.00
C HIS A 62 22.02 21.33 51.24
N GLN A 63 22.98 20.93 52.08
CA GLN A 63 23.38 21.71 53.27
C GLN A 63 24.00 23.07 52.94
N ARG A 64 24.54 23.26 51.72
CA ARG A 64 25.14 24.54 51.27
C ARG A 64 24.12 25.49 50.64
N TYR A 65 22.90 25.04 50.40
CA TYR A 65 21.88 25.79 49.67
C TYR A 65 20.68 26.09 50.56
N SER A 66 20.01 27.21 50.30
CA SER A 66 18.76 27.56 50.99
C SER A 66 17.65 26.55 50.65
N PRO A 67 16.72 26.24 51.58
CA PRO A 67 15.61 25.31 51.33
C PRO A 67 14.83 25.60 50.05
N ASN A 68 14.60 26.88 49.73
CA ASN A 68 13.88 27.29 48.52
C ASN A 68 14.59 26.84 47.23
N VAL A 69 15.93 26.84 47.22
CA VAL A 69 16.74 26.41 46.07
C VAL A 69 16.70 24.90 45.91
N VAL A 70 16.75 24.17 47.03
CA VAL A 70 16.67 22.71 47.03
C VAL A 70 15.29 22.24 46.58
N THR A 71 14.21 22.88 47.07
CA THR A 71 12.84 22.59 46.61
C THR A 71 12.66 22.92 45.13
N ALA A 72 13.19 24.04 44.64
CA ALA A 72 13.12 24.39 43.22
C ALA A 72 13.86 23.36 42.34
N ALA A 73 15.05 22.92 42.74
CA ALA A 73 15.81 21.88 42.03
C ALA A 73 15.07 20.53 42.01
N GLY A 74 14.48 20.13 43.14
CA GLY A 74 13.65 18.93 43.22
C GLY A 74 12.39 19.01 42.35
N ALA A 75 11.71 20.16 42.36
CA ALA A 75 10.55 20.42 41.51
C ALA A 75 10.90 20.38 40.01
N ALA A 76 12.04 20.95 39.61
CA ALA A 76 12.50 20.92 38.22
C ALA A 76 12.70 19.47 37.72
N LEU A 77 13.38 18.62 38.51
CA LEU A 77 13.55 17.20 38.15
C LEU A 77 12.22 16.45 38.04
N PHE A 78 11.27 16.74 38.94
CA PHE A 78 9.95 16.13 38.90
C PHE A 78 9.16 16.53 37.63
N VAL A 79 9.21 17.81 37.27
CA VAL A 79 8.57 18.32 36.04
C VAL A 79 9.20 17.71 34.80
N ASP A 80 10.53 17.59 34.73
CA ASP A 80 11.23 16.97 33.62
C ASP A 80 10.85 15.48 33.46
N ALA A 81 10.76 14.75 34.59
CA ALA A 81 10.33 13.34 34.57
C ALA A 81 8.92 13.18 34.02
N LEU A 82 7.97 14.02 34.47
CA LEU A 82 6.61 14.02 33.93
C LEU A 82 6.59 14.40 32.44
N GLY A 83 7.37 15.42 32.06
CA GLY A 83 7.51 15.84 30.67
C GLY A 83 7.99 14.72 29.75
N LEU A 84 9.00 13.95 30.17
CA LEU A 84 9.50 12.80 29.42
C LEU A 84 8.46 11.68 29.29
N VAL A 85 7.74 11.36 30.37
CA VAL A 85 6.67 10.34 30.35
C VAL A 85 5.55 10.75 29.38
N ILE A 86 5.09 12.01 29.46
CA ILE A 86 4.07 12.55 28.55
C ILE A 86 4.57 12.57 27.11
N SER A 87 5.84 12.93 26.88
CA SER A 87 6.44 12.94 25.55
C SER A 87 6.49 11.52 24.95
N ILE A 88 6.95 10.52 25.70
CA ILE A 88 6.98 9.12 25.26
C ILE A 88 5.57 8.62 24.96
N TRP A 89 4.63 8.90 25.87
CA TRP A 89 3.22 8.56 25.68
C TRP A 89 2.68 9.15 24.37
N LYS A 90 2.87 10.45 24.15
CA LYS A 90 2.45 11.12 22.91
C LYS A 90 3.13 10.54 21.66
N ILE A 91 4.39 10.11 21.75
CA ILE A 91 5.12 9.50 20.62
C ILE A 91 4.59 8.10 20.29
N VAL A 92 4.33 7.27 21.30
CA VAL A 92 3.85 5.89 21.10
C VAL A 92 2.42 5.87 20.57
N PHE A 93 1.56 6.78 21.05
CA PHE A 93 0.13 6.77 20.73
C PHE A 93 -0.26 7.58 19.48
N ASN A 94 0.66 8.27 18.81
CA ASN A 94 0.33 9.09 17.63
C ASN A 94 0.92 8.45 16.33
N PRO A 95 0.14 7.69 15.55
CA PRO A 95 0.64 6.86 14.44
C PRO A 95 1.14 7.64 13.21
N ASP A 96 0.99 8.97 13.17
CA ASP A 96 1.32 9.83 12.02
C ASP A 96 2.76 10.40 12.03
N PHE A 97 3.69 9.86 12.84
CA PHE A 97 5.07 10.36 12.84
C PHE A 97 5.87 10.05 11.57
N MET A 98 5.37 9.14 10.73
CA MET A 98 5.95 8.88 9.42
C MET A 98 5.35 9.89 8.44
N THR A 99 6.11 10.92 8.06
CA THR A 99 5.84 11.77 6.90
C THR A 99 5.68 10.86 5.67
N ARG A 100 4.44 10.44 5.38
CA ARG A 100 4.14 9.65 4.20
C ARG A 100 4.21 10.62 3.02
N LEU A 101 5.25 10.47 2.22
CA LEU A 101 5.31 11.07 0.90
C LEU A 101 4.18 10.43 0.09
N ALA A 102 3.06 11.13 -0.02
CA ALA A 102 2.01 10.73 -0.96
C ALA A 102 2.55 10.97 -2.39
N PRO A 103 2.33 10.04 -3.34
CA PRO A 103 2.78 10.23 -4.71
C PRO A 103 2.10 11.46 -5.31
N VAL A 104 2.89 12.41 -5.82
CA VAL A 104 2.39 13.62 -6.52
C VAL A 104 1.79 13.27 -7.89
N THR A 105 2.04 12.05 -8.39
CA THR A 105 1.39 11.51 -9.58
C THR A 105 -0.08 11.28 -9.31
N GLN A 106 -0.91 12.30 -9.49
CA GLN A 106 -2.34 12.13 -9.71
C GLN A 106 -2.49 11.55 -11.12
N LEU A 107 -2.50 10.22 -11.21
CA LEU A 107 -2.90 9.55 -12.45
C LEU A 107 -4.31 10.03 -12.77
N ASP A 108 -4.47 10.74 -13.88
CA ASP A 108 -5.79 11.14 -14.37
C ASP A 108 -6.69 9.91 -14.46
N ARG A 109 -8.00 10.06 -14.25
CA ARG A 109 -8.98 8.95 -14.25
C ARG A 109 -8.85 8.09 -15.51
N SER A 110 -8.45 8.71 -16.62
CA SER A 110 -8.12 8.06 -17.88
C SER A 110 -6.94 7.07 -17.77
N GLN A 111 -5.83 7.45 -17.13
CA GLN A 111 -4.66 6.60 -16.89
C GLN A 111 -4.96 5.53 -15.85
N THR A 112 -5.76 5.83 -14.82
CA THR A 112 -6.19 4.81 -13.85
C THR A 112 -6.99 3.70 -14.52
N ARG A 113 -7.84 4.03 -15.51
CA ARG A 113 -8.58 3.04 -16.32
C ARG A 113 -7.70 2.12 -17.18
N PHE A 114 -6.46 2.52 -17.50
CA PHE A 114 -5.52 1.65 -18.21
C PHE A 114 -4.93 0.56 -17.31
N PHE A 115 -4.88 0.80 -16.00
CA PHE A 115 -4.36 -0.14 -15.01
C PHE A 115 -5.47 -0.86 -14.22
N GLU A 116 -6.70 -0.32 -14.25
CA GLU A 116 -7.88 -1.02 -13.79
C GLU A 116 -8.14 -2.18 -14.76
N THR A 117 -8.10 -3.42 -14.25
CA THR A 117 -8.64 -4.57 -14.99
C THR A 117 -10.00 -4.14 -15.52
N PRO A 118 -10.30 -4.24 -16.82
CA PRO A 118 -11.55 -3.74 -17.36
C PRO A 118 -12.67 -4.26 -16.49
N THR A 119 -13.32 -3.40 -15.71
CA THR A 119 -14.59 -3.74 -15.10
C THR A 119 -15.46 -4.06 -16.29
N PRO A 120 -15.84 -5.34 -16.49
CA PRO A 120 -16.60 -5.67 -17.67
C PRO A 120 -17.83 -4.76 -17.66
N PRO A 121 -18.18 -4.18 -18.82
CA PRO A 121 -19.30 -3.25 -18.91
C PRO A 121 -20.50 -3.86 -18.19
N VAL A 122 -21.30 -3.04 -17.52
CA VAL A 122 -22.49 -3.37 -16.70
C VAL A 122 -23.61 -4.08 -17.50
N SER A 123 -23.28 -4.64 -18.67
CA SER A 123 -24.06 -5.60 -19.45
C SER A 123 -23.53 -7.05 -19.35
N ALA A 124 -22.47 -7.31 -18.58
CA ALA A 124 -21.96 -8.65 -18.29
C ALA A 124 -22.58 -9.27 -17.02
N GLU A 125 -23.76 -8.82 -16.57
CA GLU A 125 -24.46 -9.48 -15.47
C GLU A 125 -24.73 -10.96 -15.82
N ASP A 126 -25.01 -11.25 -17.10
CA ASP A 126 -25.29 -12.59 -17.62
C ASP A 126 -24.06 -13.36 -18.16
N GLU A 127 -22.83 -12.85 -18.04
CA GLU A 127 -21.62 -13.53 -18.56
C GLU A 127 -20.66 -13.93 -17.42
N PRO A 128 -20.21 -15.20 -17.35
CA PRO A 128 -19.37 -15.68 -16.27
C PRO A 128 -17.93 -15.17 -16.42
N ILE A 129 -17.43 -14.49 -15.40
CA ILE A 129 -16.05 -14.01 -15.35
C ILE A 129 -15.19 -15.06 -14.65
N ILE A 130 -14.28 -15.70 -15.38
CA ILE A 130 -13.34 -16.69 -14.82
C ILE A 130 -12.29 -15.99 -13.95
N LEU A 131 -12.34 -16.23 -12.64
CA LEU A 131 -11.38 -15.69 -11.66
C LEU A 131 -10.11 -16.56 -11.60
N SER A 132 -10.27 -17.88 -11.57
CA SER A 132 -9.18 -18.86 -11.55
C SER A 132 -9.64 -20.16 -12.20
N ALA A 133 -8.77 -20.82 -12.96
CA ALA A 133 -9.02 -22.17 -13.45
C ALA A 133 -7.72 -22.96 -13.50
N LYS A 134 -7.72 -24.15 -12.90
CA LYS A 134 -6.55 -25.03 -12.84
C LYS A 134 -6.90 -26.43 -13.27
N TYR A 135 -6.07 -27.02 -14.13
CA TYR A 135 -6.20 -28.40 -14.58
C TYR A 135 -5.01 -29.21 -14.09
N GLY A 136 -5.26 -30.34 -13.44
CA GLY A 136 -4.17 -31.13 -12.90
C GLY A 136 -4.58 -32.18 -11.88
N ALA A 137 -3.58 -32.75 -11.23
CA ALA A 137 -3.72 -33.73 -10.16
C ALA A 137 -2.54 -33.64 -9.19
N LYS A 138 -2.79 -33.96 -7.91
CA LYS A 138 -1.80 -33.91 -6.82
C LYS A 138 -1.10 -32.53 -6.78
N ASP A 139 0.20 -32.48 -7.05
CA ASP A 139 1.01 -31.26 -7.00
C ASP A 139 1.32 -30.67 -8.40
N SER A 140 0.80 -31.28 -9.47
CA SER A 140 1.02 -30.81 -10.85
C SER A 140 -0.24 -30.16 -11.40
N TRP A 141 -0.18 -28.84 -11.60
CA TRP A 141 -1.31 -27.99 -12.00
C TRP A 141 -0.92 -27.00 -13.09
N ILE A 142 -1.78 -26.87 -14.09
CA ILE A 142 -1.64 -25.89 -15.18
C ILE A 142 -2.72 -24.83 -15.02
N ASP A 143 -2.34 -23.56 -15.16
CA ASP A 143 -3.30 -22.46 -15.24
C ASP A 143 -3.97 -22.46 -16.61
N VAL A 144 -5.26 -22.77 -16.63
CA VAL A 144 -6.08 -22.81 -17.85
C VAL A 144 -7.08 -21.66 -17.90
N ALA A 145 -6.99 -20.69 -16.98
CA ALA A 145 -7.88 -19.54 -16.94
C ALA A 145 -7.86 -18.71 -18.23
N PRO A 146 -6.70 -18.42 -18.86
CA PRO A 146 -6.67 -17.66 -20.12
C PRO A 146 -7.43 -18.38 -21.25
N LEU A 147 -7.31 -19.71 -21.32
CA LEU A 147 -7.97 -20.52 -22.33
C LEU A 147 -9.48 -20.55 -22.13
N LEU A 148 -9.94 -20.77 -20.89
CA LEU A 148 -11.37 -20.77 -20.60
C LEU A 148 -12.02 -19.42 -20.89
N ARG A 149 -11.34 -18.30 -20.59
CA ARG A 149 -11.82 -16.95 -20.93
C ARG A 149 -12.00 -16.76 -22.43
N ALA A 150 -11.10 -17.31 -23.25
CA ALA A 150 -11.18 -17.22 -24.71
C ALA A 150 -12.29 -18.11 -25.32
N LYS A 151 -12.83 -19.07 -24.56
CA LYS A 151 -13.87 -20.01 -25.01
C LYS A 151 -15.28 -19.60 -24.61
N ILE A 152 -15.44 -18.53 -23.83
CA ILE A 152 -16.76 -17.98 -23.52
C ILE A 152 -17.35 -17.42 -24.81
N ARG A 153 -18.54 -17.90 -25.17
CA ARG A 153 -19.31 -17.43 -26.33
C ARG A 153 -20.76 -17.29 -25.93
N ASP A 154 -21.38 -16.19 -26.34
CA ASP A 154 -22.80 -15.89 -26.05
C ASP A 154 -23.16 -16.01 -24.56
N GLY A 155 -22.25 -15.59 -23.68
CA GLY A 155 -22.45 -15.64 -22.23
C GLY A 155 -22.22 -17.01 -21.60
N LYS A 156 -21.92 -18.07 -22.37
CA LYS A 156 -21.77 -19.44 -21.82
C LYS A 156 -20.38 -20.00 -22.04
N LEU A 157 -19.94 -20.84 -21.09
CA LEU A 157 -18.72 -21.63 -21.23
C LEU A 157 -19.07 -23.10 -21.25
N GLU A 158 -18.81 -23.75 -22.39
CA GLU A 158 -18.93 -25.20 -22.57
C GLU A 158 -17.59 -25.78 -23.04
N VAL A 159 -16.94 -26.53 -22.16
CA VAL A 159 -15.62 -27.11 -22.43
C VAL A 159 -15.56 -28.53 -21.87
N VAL A 160 -15.10 -29.48 -22.66
CA VAL A 160 -14.82 -30.84 -22.18
C VAL A 160 -13.42 -30.85 -21.58
N ALA A 161 -13.27 -31.38 -20.37
CA ALA A 161 -11.98 -31.42 -19.70
C ALA A 161 -11.05 -32.51 -20.27
N THR A 162 -10.55 -32.32 -21.50
CA THR A 162 -9.61 -33.22 -22.20
C THR A 162 -8.20 -32.64 -22.23
N GLU A 163 -7.20 -33.52 -22.38
CA GLU A 163 -5.78 -33.13 -22.46
C GLU A 163 -5.50 -32.27 -23.70
N GLU A 164 -6.09 -32.65 -24.83
CA GLU A 164 -5.96 -31.96 -26.13
C GLU A 164 -6.45 -30.50 -26.06
N GLU A 165 -7.43 -30.24 -25.21
CA GLU A 165 -8.03 -28.91 -25.08
C GLU A 165 -7.13 -27.97 -24.26
N PHE A 166 -6.39 -28.50 -23.27
CA PHE A 166 -5.51 -27.72 -22.38
C PHE A 166 -4.04 -27.75 -22.81
N GLY A 167 -3.71 -28.48 -23.88
CA GLY A 167 -2.40 -28.51 -24.52
C GLY A 167 -1.45 -29.54 -23.90
N GLU A 168 -1.05 -29.34 -22.65
CA GLU A 168 -0.06 -30.17 -21.97
C GLU A 168 -0.67 -31.09 -20.90
N ASP A 169 -0.12 -32.30 -20.80
CA ASP A 169 -0.44 -33.23 -19.72
C ASP A 169 0.44 -32.94 -18.48
N PRO A 170 -0.13 -32.40 -17.38
CA PRO A 170 0.64 -32.14 -16.17
C PRO A 170 1.12 -33.42 -15.46
N LEU A 171 0.43 -34.55 -15.66
CA LEU A 171 0.75 -35.80 -14.96
C LEU A 171 0.23 -37.02 -15.76
N PRO A 172 1.07 -37.62 -16.61
CA PRO A 172 0.71 -38.78 -17.42
C PRO A 172 0.26 -39.99 -16.58
N GLY A 173 -0.88 -40.57 -16.95
CA GLY A 173 -1.40 -41.82 -16.37
C GLY A 173 -2.26 -41.66 -15.10
N GLU A 174 -2.45 -40.44 -14.60
CA GLU A 174 -3.28 -40.15 -13.42
C GLU A 174 -4.56 -39.42 -13.80
N PRO A 175 -5.72 -39.70 -13.17
CA PRO A 175 -6.97 -39.01 -13.45
C PRO A 175 -6.88 -37.55 -12.99
N LYS A 176 -7.04 -36.63 -13.94
CA LYS A 176 -6.98 -35.18 -13.68
C LYS A 176 -8.36 -34.60 -13.35
N LYS A 177 -8.35 -33.43 -12.73
CA LYS A 177 -9.55 -32.63 -12.50
C LYS A 177 -9.33 -31.18 -12.92
N LEU A 178 -10.43 -30.53 -13.26
CA LEU A 178 -10.49 -29.11 -13.58
C LEU A 178 -11.21 -28.38 -12.44
N ASP A 179 -10.50 -27.49 -11.77
CA ASP A 179 -11.03 -26.64 -10.70
C ASP A 179 -11.20 -25.22 -11.24
N VAL A 180 -12.46 -24.73 -11.29
CA VAL A 180 -12.80 -23.40 -11.83
C VAL A 180 -13.52 -22.59 -10.76
N THR A 181 -13.05 -21.36 -10.54
CA THR A 181 -13.71 -20.34 -9.75
C THR A 181 -14.11 -19.19 -10.66
N TYR A 182 -15.39 -18.83 -10.64
CA TYR A 182 -15.97 -17.81 -11.53
C TYR A 182 -16.95 -16.90 -10.78
N LEU A 183 -17.11 -15.68 -11.30
CA LEU A 183 -18.09 -14.72 -10.84
C LEU A 183 -19.26 -14.72 -11.83
N TYR A 184 -20.49 -14.89 -11.35
CA TYR A 184 -21.70 -14.84 -12.16
C TYR A 184 -22.81 -14.16 -11.36
N ASN A 185 -23.55 -13.21 -11.94
CA ASN A 185 -24.54 -12.39 -11.21
C ASN A 185 -24.00 -11.80 -9.90
N GLY A 186 -22.75 -11.33 -9.90
CA GLY A 186 -22.08 -10.77 -8.72
C GLY A 186 -21.76 -11.77 -7.59
N LYS A 187 -21.96 -13.07 -7.80
CA LYS A 187 -21.67 -14.14 -6.83
C LYS A 187 -20.54 -15.04 -7.31
N THR A 188 -19.63 -15.37 -6.40
CA THR A 188 -18.52 -16.28 -6.70
C THR A 188 -18.97 -17.73 -6.55
N PHE A 189 -18.74 -18.52 -7.58
CA PHE A 189 -19.01 -19.95 -7.62
C PHE A 189 -17.71 -20.72 -7.86
N SER A 190 -17.67 -21.96 -7.36
CA SER A 190 -16.55 -22.89 -7.58
C SER A 190 -17.09 -24.22 -8.06
N LYS A 191 -16.50 -24.77 -9.12
CA LYS A 191 -16.89 -26.03 -9.74
C LYS A 191 -15.65 -26.87 -10.03
N SER A 192 -15.69 -28.13 -9.63
CA SER A 192 -14.64 -29.12 -9.88
C SER A 192 -15.23 -30.26 -10.70
N ILE A 193 -14.61 -30.59 -11.82
CA ILE A 193 -15.04 -31.71 -12.69
C ILE A 193 -13.88 -32.66 -12.97
N ALA A 194 -14.17 -33.93 -13.15
CA ALA A 194 -13.17 -34.92 -13.54
C ALA A 194 -12.84 -34.81 -15.03
N GLN A 195 -11.68 -35.33 -15.43
CA GLN A 195 -11.30 -35.47 -16.84
C GLN A 195 -12.42 -36.15 -17.66
N LYS A 196 -12.58 -35.74 -18.92
CA LYS A 196 -13.62 -36.21 -19.86
C LYS A 196 -15.05 -35.82 -19.47
N GLN A 197 -15.25 -35.09 -18.38
CA GLN A 197 -16.54 -34.47 -18.08
C GLN A 197 -16.66 -33.11 -18.76
N MET A 198 -17.88 -32.71 -19.05
CA MET A 198 -18.20 -31.41 -19.62
C MET A 198 -18.40 -30.37 -18.53
N LEU A 199 -17.63 -29.29 -18.58
CA LEU A 199 -17.90 -28.08 -17.85
C LEU A 199 -18.93 -27.27 -18.64
N SER A 200 -20.08 -27.02 -18.02
CA SER A 200 -21.04 -26.02 -18.48
C SER A 200 -21.24 -24.99 -17.37
N ILE A 201 -21.01 -23.72 -17.70
CA ILE A 201 -21.20 -22.56 -16.83
C ILE A 201 -22.10 -21.58 -17.60
N PRO A 202 -23.19 -21.09 -16.95
CA PRO A 202 -24.11 -20.12 -17.54
C PRO A 202 -23.50 -18.73 -17.66
#